data_AF-A0A8R1E4U1-F1
#
_entry.id   AF-A0A8R1E4U1-F1
#
_cell.length_a   1.000
_cell.length_b   1.000
_cell.length_c   1.000
_cell.angle_alpha   90.00
_cell.angle_beta   90.00
_cell.angle_gamma   90.00
#
_symmetry.space_group_name_H-M   'P 1'
#
loop_
_entity.id
_entity.type
_entity.pdbx_description
1 polymer ?
#
loop_
_entity_poly.entity_id
_entity_poly.type
_entity_poly.pdbx_seq_one_letter_code
_entity_poly.pdbx_strand_id
1 'polypeptide(L)'
;MAPRIEKIKTKKGKRVLDDRAPKTVENDKKALFCRGVKTNEIINHAMMDLYDMKKPLITKMDKHNPYHLFEDETPIVRAGSKFDTSLFVLGSNSKKKPNCLTFGRTYDGQLLDMAEMRIVAYKSASNFE
;
A
#
# COMPACT_ATOMS: atom_id res chain seq x y z
N MET A 1 14.89 11.12 20.75
CA MET A 1 15.99 11.78 20.02
C MET A 1 15.51 12.08 18.62
N ALA A 2 15.35 13.35 18.24
CA ALA A 2 15.01 13.71 16.86
C ALA A 2 16.10 13.17 15.92
N PRO A 3 15.75 12.54 14.78
CA PRO A 3 16.75 12.04 13.86
C PRO A 3 17.64 13.18 13.38
N ARG A 4 18.96 12.94 13.37
CA ARG A 4 19.98 13.86 12.88
C ARG A 4 19.62 14.29 11.45
N ILE A 5 19.25 15.55 11.25
CA ILE A 5 18.97 16.12 9.93
C ILE A 5 20.29 16.11 9.14
N GLU A 6 20.54 15.05 8.37
CA GLU A 6 21.61 15.06 7.38
C GLU A 6 21.31 16.17 6.38
N LYS A 7 22.21 17.15 6.27
CA LYS A 7 22.09 18.23 5.30
C LYS A 7 21.86 17.64 3.92
N ILE A 8 20.73 17.97 3.32
CA ILE A 8 20.29 17.44 2.04
C ILE A 8 21.28 17.91 0.96
N LYS A 9 21.95 16.95 0.31
CA LYS A 9 23.06 17.24 -0.61
C LYS A 9 22.60 17.77 -1.97
N THR A 10 21.36 17.51 -2.39
CA THR A 10 20.86 17.86 -3.74
C THR A 10 19.56 18.65 -3.69
N LYS A 11 19.38 19.60 -4.63
CA LYS A 11 18.16 20.39 -4.78
C LYS A 11 16.92 19.52 -5.05
N LYS A 12 17.07 18.43 -5.80
CA LYS A 12 16.00 17.46 -6.06
C LYS A 12 15.59 16.74 -4.76
N GLY A 13 16.55 16.27 -3.97
CA GLY A 13 16.27 15.63 -2.68
C GLY A 13 15.53 16.57 -1.73
N LYS A 14 15.91 17.86 -1.72
CA LYS A 14 15.23 18.86 -0.91
C LYS A 14 13.76 19.00 -1.29
N ARG A 15 13.47 19.16 -2.59
CA ARG A 15 12.09 19.24 -3.09
C ARG A 15 11.23 18.03 -2.72
N VAL A 16 11.80 16.82 -2.76
CA VAL A 16 11.08 15.60 -2.39
C VAL A 16 10.78 15.56 -0.89
N LEU A 17 11.74 15.95 -0.05
CA LEU A 17 11.54 15.99 1.40
C LEU A 17 10.55 17.08 1.82
N ASP A 18 10.62 18.25 1.18
CA ASP A 18 9.68 19.35 1.40
C ASP A 18 8.26 18.95 0.95
N ASP A 19 8.11 18.15 -0.12
CA ASP A 19 6.80 17.65 -0.56
C ASP A 19 6.21 16.59 0.39
N ARG A 20 7.06 15.77 1.01
CA ARG A 20 6.67 14.74 1.99
C ARG A 20 6.43 15.28 3.40
N ALA A 21 6.87 16.51 3.68
CA ALA A 21 6.67 17.16 4.97
C ALA A 21 5.16 17.40 5.22
N PRO A 22 4.71 17.43 6.49
CA PRO A 22 3.32 17.73 6.82
C PRO A 22 2.91 19.12 6.33
N LYS A 23 1.67 19.25 5.84
CA LYS A 23 1.12 20.47 5.25
C LYS A 23 -0.25 20.78 5.86
N THR A 24 -0.62 22.06 5.95
CA THR A 24 -1.96 22.48 6.41
C THR A 24 -3.05 22.01 5.45
N VAL A 25 -2.79 22.10 4.14
CA VAL A 25 -3.62 21.53 3.08
C VAL A 25 -2.86 20.31 2.54
N GLU A 26 -3.38 19.12 2.81
CA GLU A 26 -2.70 17.88 2.46
C GLU A 26 -2.74 17.58 0.95
N ASN A 27 -1.77 16.77 0.51
CA ASN A 27 -1.76 16.19 -0.82
C ASN A 27 -2.77 15.03 -0.92
N ASP A 28 -3.09 14.61 -2.16
CA ASP A 28 -3.88 13.42 -2.38
C ASP A 28 -3.20 12.15 -1.84
N LYS A 29 -4.00 11.30 -1.19
CA LYS A 29 -3.52 10.04 -0.60
C LYS A 29 -3.10 9.04 -1.69
N LYS A 30 -1.82 8.68 -1.66
CA LYS A 30 -1.23 7.63 -2.51
C LYS A 30 -1.41 6.24 -1.87
N ALA A 31 -1.62 5.24 -2.73
CA ALA A 31 -1.81 3.85 -2.32
C ALA A 31 -0.62 2.95 -2.70
N LEU A 32 -0.33 1.96 -1.86
CA LEU A 32 0.66 0.92 -2.11
C LEU A 32 0.01 -0.45 -2.22
N PHE A 33 0.23 -1.14 -3.34
CA PHE A 33 -0.27 -2.50 -3.56
C PHE A 33 0.86 -3.51 -3.31
N CYS A 34 0.63 -4.41 -2.36
CA CYS A 34 1.58 -5.43 -1.94
C CYS A 34 1.03 -6.83 -2.25
N ARG A 35 1.86 -7.69 -2.84
CA ARG A 35 1.57 -9.12 -2.94
C ARG A 35 2.09 -9.81 -1.68
N GLY A 36 1.20 -10.52 -0.98
CA GLY A 36 1.56 -11.35 0.18
C GLY A 36 2.31 -12.62 -0.20
N VAL A 37 2.50 -13.55 0.73
CA VAL A 37 3.24 -14.82 0.49
C VAL A 37 2.59 -15.63 -0.63
N LYS A 38 1.25 -15.73 -0.62
CA LYS A 38 0.48 -16.51 -1.57
C LYS A 38 -0.66 -15.64 -2.11
N THR A 39 -0.76 -15.59 -3.43
CA THR A 39 -1.80 -14.87 -4.19
C THR A 39 -2.29 -15.77 -5.31
N ASN A 40 -3.58 -15.75 -5.62
CA ASN A 40 -4.13 -16.43 -6.78
C ASN A 40 -4.50 -15.42 -7.89
N GLU A 41 -4.96 -15.94 -9.03
CA GLU A 41 -5.37 -15.13 -10.17
C GLU A 41 -6.52 -14.19 -9.83
N ILE A 42 -7.53 -14.64 -9.08
CA ILE A 42 -8.65 -13.80 -8.65
C ILE A 42 -8.16 -12.54 -7.90
N ILE A 43 -7.28 -12.70 -6.91
CA ILE A 43 -6.69 -11.57 -6.19
C ILE A 43 -5.87 -10.69 -7.14
N ASN A 44 -5.03 -11.29 -7.98
CA ASN A 44 -4.16 -10.52 -8.87
C ASN A 44 -4.98 -9.67 -9.86
N HIS A 45 -6.04 -10.23 -10.45
CA HIS A 45 -6.93 -9.50 -11.35
C HIS A 45 -7.72 -8.43 -10.60
N ALA A 46 -8.32 -8.77 -9.44
CA ALA A 46 -9.03 -7.78 -8.63
C ALA A 46 -8.13 -6.61 -8.20
N MET A 47 -6.87 -6.89 -7.85
CA MET A 47 -5.88 -5.87 -7.55
C MET A 47 -5.50 -5.07 -8.81
N MET A 48 -5.48 -5.64 -10.01
CA MET A 48 -5.23 -4.84 -11.22
C MET A 48 -6.40 -3.92 -11.55
N ASP A 49 -7.65 -4.39 -11.42
CA ASP A 49 -8.82 -3.54 -11.63
C ASP A 49 -8.85 -2.37 -10.63
N LEU A 50 -8.59 -2.64 -9.34
CA LEU A 50 -8.45 -1.61 -8.31
C LEU A 50 -7.28 -0.66 -8.60
N TYR A 51 -6.19 -1.18 -9.16
CA TYR A 51 -5.01 -0.39 -9.52
C TYR A 51 -5.35 0.60 -10.63
N ASP A 52 -6.05 0.15 -11.67
CA ASP A 52 -6.45 1.00 -12.79
C ASP A 52 -7.40 2.12 -12.36
N MET A 53 -8.32 1.84 -11.43
CA MET A 53 -9.21 2.86 -10.86
C MET A 53 -8.49 3.93 -10.04
N LYS A 54 -7.34 3.61 -9.42
CA LYS A 54 -6.61 4.54 -8.54
C LYS A 54 -5.43 5.25 -9.22
N LYS A 55 -5.14 4.95 -10.49
CA LYS A 55 -4.13 5.68 -11.28
C LYS A 55 -4.44 7.20 -11.30
N PRO A 56 -3.42 8.07 -11.19
CA PRO A 56 -1.99 7.80 -11.09
C PRO A 56 -1.46 7.66 -9.66
N LEU A 57 -2.31 7.75 -8.63
CA LEU A 57 -1.94 7.86 -7.22
C LEU A 57 -1.68 6.50 -6.55
N ILE A 58 -1.04 5.59 -7.27
CA ILE A 58 -0.84 4.23 -6.82
C ILE A 58 0.51 3.68 -7.27
N THR A 59 1.16 2.94 -6.37
CA THR A 59 2.40 2.21 -6.64
C THR A 59 2.16 0.74 -6.30
N LYS A 60 2.70 -0.18 -7.11
CA LYS A 60 2.60 -1.63 -6.86
C LYS A 60 3.98 -2.24 -6.62
N MET A 61 4.06 -3.22 -5.74
CA MET A 61 5.24 -4.05 -5.53
C MET A 61 5.08 -5.35 -6.32
N ASP A 62 5.91 -5.55 -7.33
CA ASP A 62 5.83 -6.76 -8.14
C ASP A 62 6.39 -7.98 -7.42
N LYS A 63 7.24 -7.88 -6.39
CA LYS A 63 7.72 -9.08 -5.66
C LYS A 63 6.71 -9.52 -4.60
N HIS A 64 6.64 -10.82 -4.33
CA HIS A 64 5.93 -11.37 -3.17
C HIS A 64 6.64 -11.00 -1.88
N ASN A 65 5.87 -10.60 -0.88
CA ASN A 65 6.39 -10.15 0.41
C ASN A 65 5.77 -11.01 1.52
N PRO A 66 6.57 -11.53 2.46
CA PRO A 66 6.07 -12.31 3.59
C PRO A 66 5.51 -11.41 4.69
N TYR A 67 4.51 -10.59 4.34
CA TYR A 67 3.87 -9.66 5.27
C TYR A 67 2.72 -10.35 5.99
N HIS A 68 2.81 -10.40 7.31
CA HIS A 68 1.78 -10.89 8.21
C HIS A 68 1.32 -9.72 9.09
N LEU A 69 0.47 -8.85 8.54
CA LEU A 69 0.22 -7.51 9.11
C LEU A 69 -0.41 -7.52 10.51
N PHE A 70 -1.14 -8.58 10.86
CA PHE A 70 -1.73 -8.74 12.20
C PHE A 70 -0.74 -9.31 13.22
N GLU A 71 0.43 -9.76 12.78
CA GLU A 71 1.51 -10.25 13.64
C GLU A 71 2.64 -9.21 13.73
N ASP A 72 2.99 -8.56 12.61
CA ASP A 72 3.97 -7.49 12.52
C ASP A 72 3.63 -6.49 11.40
N GLU A 73 3.39 -5.24 11.79
CA GLU A 73 3.12 -4.09 10.91
C GLU A 73 4.39 -3.37 10.43
N THR A 74 5.55 -3.65 11.02
CA THR A 74 6.81 -2.98 10.69
C THR A 74 7.14 -2.97 9.20
N PRO A 75 6.96 -4.08 8.44
CA PRO A 75 7.31 -4.11 7.02
C PRO A 75 6.45 -3.17 6.18
N ILE A 76 5.15 -3.05 6.49
CA ILE A 76 4.24 -2.20 5.72
C ILE A 76 4.49 -0.72 6.04
N VAL A 77 4.77 -0.40 7.29
CA VAL A 77 5.14 0.96 7.71
C VAL A 77 6.43 1.41 7.03
N ARG A 78 7.46 0.54 6.99
CA ARG A 78 8.72 0.81 6.28
C ARG A 78 8.50 0.99 4.78
N ALA A 79 7.67 0.15 4.16
CA ALA A 79 7.33 0.26 2.75
C ALA A 79 6.57 1.58 2.46
N GLY A 80 5.60 1.93 3.30
CA GLY A 80 4.85 3.18 3.20
C GLY A 80 5.73 4.42 3.30
N SER A 81 6.68 4.45 4.24
CA SER A 81 7.67 5.55 4.36
C SER A 81 8.60 5.63 3.14
N LYS A 82 9.03 4.48 2.60
CA LYS A 82 9.88 4.42 1.41
C LYS A 82 9.17 4.98 0.17
N PHE A 83 7.96 4.50 -0.09
CA PHE A 83 7.17 4.86 -1.27
C PHE A 83 6.31 6.11 -1.10
N ASP A 84 6.27 6.71 0.10
CA ASP A 84 5.43 7.87 0.41
C ASP A 84 3.94 7.59 0.16
N THR A 85 3.42 6.54 0.81
CA THR A 85 2.02 6.11 0.67
C THR A 85 1.34 6.03 2.03
N SER A 86 0.16 6.65 2.13
CA SER A 86 -0.68 6.63 3.34
C SER A 86 -1.69 5.48 3.33
N LEU A 87 -1.99 4.90 2.17
CA LEU A 87 -2.93 3.80 2.00
C LEU A 87 -2.16 2.56 1.51
N PHE A 88 -2.60 1.38 1.90
CA PHE A 88 -2.08 0.14 1.34
C PHE A 88 -3.14 -0.94 1.18
N VAL A 89 -2.86 -1.86 0.27
CA VAL A 89 -3.65 -3.08 0.06
C VAL A 89 -2.69 -4.26 -0.04
N LEU A 90 -2.90 -5.26 0.81
CA LEU A 90 -2.17 -6.53 0.77
C LEU A 90 -3.09 -7.64 0.26
N GLY A 91 -2.72 -8.25 -0.87
CA GLY A 91 -3.39 -9.45 -1.36
C GLY A 91 -2.83 -10.72 -0.73
N SER A 92 -3.69 -11.56 -0.17
CA SER A 92 -3.29 -12.86 0.42
C SER A 92 -4.35 -13.95 0.20
N ASN A 93 -3.89 -15.19 0.03
CA ASN A 93 -4.75 -16.35 -0.15
C ASN A 93 -4.33 -17.50 0.76
N SER A 94 -5.25 -18.00 1.59
CA SER A 94 -5.03 -19.17 2.46
C SER A 94 -6.28 -20.03 2.57
N LYS A 95 -6.17 -21.26 3.08
CA LYS A 95 -7.36 -22.12 3.30
C LYS A 95 -8.33 -21.52 4.33
N LYS A 96 -7.84 -20.87 5.39
CA LYS A 96 -8.67 -20.22 6.42
C LYS A 96 -9.27 -18.90 5.92
N LYS A 97 -8.51 -18.15 5.14
CA LYS A 97 -8.89 -16.86 4.54
C LYS A 97 -8.62 -16.88 3.02
N PRO A 98 -9.47 -17.56 2.21
CA PRO A 98 -9.36 -17.52 0.76
C PRO A 98 -9.64 -16.13 0.22
N ASN A 99 -8.97 -15.71 -0.86
CA ASN A 99 -9.22 -14.46 -1.59
C ASN A 99 -9.31 -13.20 -0.71
N CYS A 100 -8.35 -13.00 0.19
CA CYS A 100 -8.37 -11.91 1.16
C CYS A 100 -7.57 -10.70 0.67
N LEU A 101 -8.19 -9.53 0.71
CA LEU A 101 -7.55 -8.23 0.56
C LEU A 101 -7.56 -7.52 1.91
N THR A 102 -6.38 -7.26 2.46
CA THR A 102 -6.24 -6.45 3.67
C THR A 102 -6.01 -5.00 3.24
N PHE A 103 -6.97 -4.15 3.56
CA PHE A 103 -6.86 -2.70 3.37
C PHE A 103 -6.36 -2.09 4.67
N GLY A 104 -5.53 -1.06 4.57
CA GLY A 104 -5.13 -0.31 5.76
C GLY A 104 -4.62 1.06 5.42
N ARG A 105 -4.47 1.85 6.48
CA ARG A 105 -4.02 3.24 6.39
C ARG A 105 -2.97 3.50 7.45
N THR A 106 -2.04 4.38 7.10
CA THR A 106 -1.03 4.88 8.02
C THR A 106 -1.29 6.35 8.33
N TYR A 107 -0.92 6.75 9.54
CA TYR A 107 -0.95 8.12 10.00
C TYR A 107 0.37 8.42 10.72
N ASP A 108 1.01 9.52 10.38
CA ASP A 108 2.31 9.93 10.91
C ASP A 108 3.39 8.82 10.90
N GLY A 109 3.44 8.06 9.80
CA GLY A 109 4.40 6.96 9.66
C GLY A 109 4.13 5.77 10.59
N GLN A 110 2.95 5.65 11.16
CA GLN A 110 2.50 4.52 11.97
C GLN A 110 1.21 3.92 11.41
N LEU A 111 0.90 2.69 11.77
CA LEU A 111 -0.35 2.06 11.37
C LEU A 111 -1.53 2.70 12.13
N LEU A 112 -2.57 3.12 11.42
CA LEU A 112 -3.79 3.65 12.01
C LEU A 112 -4.86 2.56 12.14
N ASP A 113 -5.24 1.97 11.02
CA ASP A 113 -6.30 0.96 10.96
C ASP A 113 -6.09 -0.04 9.82
N MET A 114 -6.70 -1.22 9.98
CA MET A 114 -6.72 -2.28 8.98
C MET A 114 -8.08 -2.97 8.96
N ALA A 115 -8.49 -3.39 7.77
CA ALA A 115 -9.67 -4.21 7.56
C ALA A 115 -9.37 -5.32 6.55
N GLU A 116 -9.73 -6.55 6.89
CA GLU A 116 -9.69 -7.67 5.95
C GLU A 116 -11.03 -7.80 5.24
N MET A 117 -10.99 -7.78 3.92
CA MET A 117 -12.17 -7.99 3.07
C MET A 117 -11.94 -9.20 2.17
N ARG A 118 -12.94 -10.06 2.09
CA ARG A 118 -12.87 -11.32 1.35
C ARG A 118 -13.67 -11.24 0.07
N ILE A 119 -13.06 -11.64 -1.03
CA ILE A 119 -13.74 -11.70 -2.31
C ILE A 119 -14.49 -13.04 -2.42
N VAL A 120 -15.82 -12.95 -2.51
CA VAL A 120 -16.71 -14.13 -2.64
C VAL A 120 -17.01 -14.43 -4.11
N ALA A 121 -17.40 -13.42 -4.89
CA ALA A 121 -17.76 -13.57 -6.31
C ALA A 121 -17.16 -12.43 -7.13
N TYR A 122 -15.92 -12.64 -7.63
CA TYR A 122 -15.24 -11.66 -8.47
C TYR A 122 -15.76 -11.69 -9.90
N LYS A 123 -15.99 -10.51 -10.48
CA LYS A 123 -16.18 -10.31 -11.91
C LYS A 123 -15.16 -9.28 -12.38
N SER A 124 -14.34 -9.66 -13.36
CA SER A 124 -13.32 -8.78 -13.93
C SER A 124 -13.97 -7.61 -14.67
N ALA A 125 -13.33 -6.44 -14.64
CA ALA A 125 -13.75 -5.29 -15.45
C ALA A 125 -13.84 -5.64 -16.95
N SER A 126 -12.97 -6.54 -17.44
CA SER A 126 -12.98 -7.03 -18.82
C SER A 126 -14.22 -7.83 -19.22
N ASN A 127 -15.03 -8.28 -18.27
CA ASN A 127 -16.21 -9.10 -18.52
C ASN A 127 -17.48 -8.25 -18.71
N PHE A 128 -17.37 -6.93 -18.58
CA PHE A 128 -18.46 -6.00 -18.79
C PHE A 128 -18.26 -5.31 -20.15
N GLU A 129 -19.33 -5.28 -20.95
CA GLU A 129 -19.42 -4.53 -22.20
C GLU A 129 -19.77 -3.05 -21.94
#